data_AF-A0A1N7BA97-F1
#
_entry.id   AF-A0A1N7BA97-F1
#
_cell.length_a   1.000
_cell.length_b   1.000
_cell.length_c   1.000
_cell.angle_alpha   90.00
_cell.angle_beta   90.00
_cell.angle_gamma   90.00
#
_symmetry.space_group_name_H-M   'P 1'
#
loop_
_entity.id
_entity.type
_entity.pdbx_description
1 polymer ?
#
loop_
_entity_poly.entity_id
_entity_poly.type
_entity_poly.pdbx_seq_one_letter_code
_entity_poly.pdbx_strand_id
1 'polypeptide(L)'
;MSSDGNPLPLGNTDIGIIKDVLRYTGFQYQEPMCELDRNAARYALELYQNGTREPDVLIEAVSTWAERLSERRDQATAMEVGV
;
A
#
# COMPACT_ATOMS: atom_id res chain seq x y z
N MET A 1 -18.36 21.39 16.13
CA MET A 1 -18.04 20.53 14.98
C MET A 1 -16.60 20.09 15.14
N SER A 2 -16.39 18.94 15.78
CA SER A 2 -15.10 18.26 15.79
C SER A 2 -15.36 16.93 15.11
N SER A 3 -15.00 16.83 13.83
CA SER A 3 -14.95 15.54 13.15
C SER A 3 -13.83 14.77 13.82
N ASP A 4 -14.22 13.96 14.79
CA ASP A 4 -13.38 12.98 15.46
C ASP A 4 -12.85 12.05 14.36
N GLY A 5 -11.61 12.30 13.94
CA GLY A 5 -10.88 11.49 12.98
C GLY A 5 -10.46 10.17 13.62
N ASN A 6 -11.40 9.46 14.23
CA ASN A 6 -11.16 8.11 14.72
C ASN A 6 -11.14 7.20 13.49
N PRO A 7 -9.98 6.60 13.13
CA PRO A 7 -9.95 5.60 12.09
C PRO A 7 -10.97 4.52 12.46
N LEU A 8 -11.95 4.31 11.58
CA LEU A 8 -13.00 3.32 11.79
C LEU A 8 -12.33 1.98 12.14
N PRO A 9 -12.80 1.26 13.16
CA PRO A 9 -12.25 -0.04 13.48
C PRO A 9 -12.39 -0.93 12.24
N LEU A 10 -11.26 -1.34 11.67
CA LEU A 10 -11.22 -2.22 10.51
C LEU A 10 -11.95 -3.51 10.87
N GLY A 11 -13.10 -3.74 10.25
CA GLY A 11 -13.82 -4.99 10.34
C GLY A 11 -13.07 -6.10 9.60
N ASN A 12 -13.42 -7.35 9.89
CA ASN A 12 -12.82 -8.51 9.22
C ASN A 12 -12.96 -8.46 7.68
N THR A 13 -14.04 -7.84 7.18
CA THR A 13 -14.27 -7.65 5.73
C THR A 13 -13.25 -6.69 5.13
N ASP A 14 -12.92 -5.61 5.84
CA ASP A 14 -11.95 -4.60 5.39
C ASP A 14 -10.55 -5.22 5.27
N ILE A 15 -10.17 -6.08 6.21
CA ILE A 15 -8.90 -6.84 6.15
C ILE A 15 -8.89 -7.82 4.96
N GLY A 16 -10.04 -8.42 4.64
CA GLY A 16 -10.17 -9.31 3.48
C GLY A 16 -9.89 -8.58 2.17
N ILE A 17 -10.47 -7.39 1.98
CA ILE A 17 -10.25 -6.55 0.78
C ILE A 17 -8.78 -6.17 0.66
N ILE A 18 -8.14 -5.71 1.74
CA ILE A 18 -6.72 -5.32 1.72
C ILE A 18 -5.83 -6.52 1.36
N LYS A 19 -6.11 -7.71 1.89
CA LYS A 19 -5.37 -8.93 1.53
C LYS A 19 -5.49 -9.28 0.05
N ASP A 20 -6.68 -9.13 -0.53
CA ASP A 20 -6.92 -9.41 -1.95
C ASP A 20 -6.19 -8.41 -2.85
N VAL A 21 -6.25 -7.12 -2.51
CA VAL A 21 -5.51 -6.05 -3.20
C VAL A 21 -4.01 -6.33 -3.21
N LEU A 22 -3.44 -6.67 -2.05
CA LEU A 22 -2.01 -6.97 -1.92
C LEU A 22 -1.63 -8.20 -2.75
N ARG A 23 -2.45 -9.26 -2.70
CA ARG A 23 -2.22 -10.46 -3.48
C ARG A 23 -2.25 -10.18 -4.99
N TYR A 24 -3.17 -9.35 -5.44
CA TYR A 24 -3.30 -8.99 -6.86
C TYR A 24 -2.10 -8.17 -7.35
N THR A 25 -1.57 -7.31 -6.50
CA THR A 25 -0.40 -6.47 -6.77
C THR A 25 0.94 -7.18 -6.56
N GLY A 26 0.90 -8.46 -6.17
CA GLY A 26 2.09 -9.30 -6.00
C GLY A 26 2.75 -9.20 -4.62
N PHE A 27 2.17 -8.45 -3.68
CA PHE A 27 2.63 -8.35 -2.31
C PHE A 27 2.13 -9.52 -1.44
N GLN A 28 2.95 -9.92 -0.48
CA GLN A 28 2.61 -11.02 0.43
C GLN A 28 2.15 -10.48 1.78
N TYR A 29 0.85 -10.62 2.08
CA TYR A 29 0.31 -10.38 3.42
C TYR A 29 0.34 -11.67 4.26
N GLN A 30 1.53 -12.27 4.41
CA GLN A 30 1.78 -13.42 5.28
C GLN A 30 3.12 -13.24 6.01
N GLU A 31 3.16 -13.55 7.30
CA GLU A 31 4.41 -13.51 8.05
C GLU A 31 5.35 -14.67 7.64
N PRO A 32 6.66 -14.41 7.50
CA PRO A 32 7.33 -13.12 7.69
C PRO A 32 7.15 -12.17 6.50
N MET A 33 6.59 -10.98 6.72
CA MET A 33 6.48 -9.94 5.70
C MET A 33 7.78 -9.14 5.60
N CYS A 34 8.26 -8.93 4.37
CA CYS A 34 9.32 -7.97 4.10
C CYS A 34 8.82 -6.54 4.34
N GLU A 35 9.74 -5.60 4.57
CA GLU A 35 9.39 -4.20 4.82
C GLU A 35 8.58 -3.58 3.68
N LEU A 36 8.86 -3.98 2.44
CA LEU A 36 8.12 -3.59 1.25
C LEU A 36 6.64 -4.02 1.34
N ASP A 37 6.37 -5.27 1.69
CA ASP A 37 5.00 -5.79 1.85
C ASP A 37 4.24 -5.09 2.98
N ARG A 38 4.93 -4.80 4.10
CA ARG A 38 4.32 -4.05 5.22
C ARG A 38 3.95 -2.64 4.80
N ASN A 39 4.82 -1.97 4.03
CA ASN A 39 4.57 -0.62 3.55
C ASN A 39 3.43 -0.61 2.52
N ALA A 40 3.35 -1.61 1.63
CA ALA A 40 2.25 -1.79 0.69
C ALA A 40 0.92 -1.96 1.43
N ALA A 41 0.90 -2.82 2.45
CA ALA A 41 -0.29 -3.05 3.25
C ALA A 41 -0.74 -1.80 4.00
N ARG A 42 0.20 -1.06 4.59
CA ARG A 42 -0.08 0.20 5.27
C ARG A 42 -0.65 1.25 4.30
N TYR A 43 -0.09 1.35 3.09
CA TYR A 43 -0.55 2.27 2.07
C TYR A 43 -1.98 1.94 1.62
N ALA A 44 -2.27 0.67 1.32
CA ALA A 44 -3.62 0.23 0.98
C ALA A 44 -4.63 0.52 2.11
N LEU A 45 -4.23 0.31 3.36
CA LEU A 45 -5.05 0.56 4.54
C LEU A 45 -5.36 2.05 4.73
N GLU A 46 -4.39 2.92 4.47
CA GLU A 46 -4.56 4.37 4.56
C GLU A 46 -5.53 4.88 3.51
N LEU A 47 -5.40 4.41 2.26
CA LEU A 47 -6.35 4.73 1.18
C LEU A 47 -7.77 4.29 1.54
N TYR A 48 -7.90 3.08 2.09
CA TYR A 48 -9.19 2.55 2.51
C TYR A 48 -9.86 3.39 3.61
N GLN A 49 -9.08 3.80 4.61
CA GLN A 49 -9.55 4.68 5.69
C GLN A 49 -9.90 6.08 5.20
N ASN A 50 -9.21 6.58 4.17
CA ASN A 50 -9.49 7.87 3.53
C ASN A 50 -10.72 7.85 2.60
N GLY A 51 -11.37 6.70 2.42
CA GLY A 51 -12.61 6.56 1.67
C GLY A 51 -12.49 5.81 0.34
N THR A 52 -11.28 5.44 -0.09
CA THR A 52 -11.07 4.62 -1.28
C THR A 52 -11.34 3.15 -0.97
N ARG A 53 -12.59 2.72 -1.08
CA ARG A 53 -13.01 1.35 -0.73
C ARG A 53 -13.09 0.39 -1.92
N GLU A 54 -12.97 0.90 -3.14
CA GLU A 54 -13.06 0.09 -4.35
C GLU A 54 -11.75 -0.69 -4.58
N PRO A 55 -11.81 -2.04 -4.71
CA PRO A 55 -10.63 -2.88 -4.84
C PRO A 55 -9.80 -2.54 -6.08
N ASP A 56 -10.43 -2.26 -7.23
CA ASP A 56 -9.73 -1.88 -8.47
C ASP A 56 -8.92 -0.59 -8.30
N VAL A 57 -9.49 0.40 -7.60
CA VAL A 57 -8.82 1.68 -7.33
C VAL A 57 -7.65 1.49 -6.36
N LEU A 58 -7.81 0.62 -5.36
CA LEU A 58 -6.74 0.28 -4.42
C LEU A 58 -5.60 -0.48 -5.13
N ILE A 59 -5.93 -1.40 -6.03
CA ILE A 59 -4.96 -2.15 -6.84
C ILE A 59 -4.14 -1.17 -7.68
N GLU A 60 -4.79 -0.27 -8.41
CA GLU A 60 -4.11 0.72 -9.26
C GLU A 60 -3.20 1.64 -8.43
N ALA A 61 -3.69 2.13 -7.29
CA ALA A 61 -2.92 3.01 -6.42
C ALA A 61 -1.69 2.30 -5.81
N VAL A 62 -1.86 1.07 -5.31
CA VAL A 62 -0.76 0.27 -4.75
C VAL A 62 0.26 -0.09 -5.83
N SER A 63 -0.19 -0.41 -7.05
CA SER A 63 0.70 -0.68 -8.19
C SER A 63 1.52 0.55 -8.55
N THR A 64 0.86 1.71 -8.70
CA THR A 64 1.52 2.99 -9.00
C THR A 64 2.52 3.37 -7.90
N TRP A 65 2.17 3.13 -6.64
CA TRP A 65 3.08 3.36 -5.51
C TRP A 65 4.32 2.45 -5.59
N ALA A 66 4.13 1.17 -5.92
CA ALA A 66 5.22 0.21 -6.07
C ALA A 66 6.16 0.58 -7.23
N GLU A 67 5.61 0.99 -8.38
CA GLU A 67 6.38 1.46 -9.54
C GLU A 67 7.23 2.68 -9.18
N ARG A 68 6.66 3.67 -8.49
CA ARG A 68 7.40 4.86 -8.04
C ARG A 68 8.53 4.55 -7.06
N LEU A 69 8.36 3.54 -6.21
CA LEU A 69 9.44 3.09 -5.34
C LEU A 69 10.58 2.45 -6.16
N SER A 70 10.25 1.70 -7.20
CA SER A 70 11.23 1.12 -8.12
C SER A 70 12.00 2.21 -8.87
N GLU A 71 11.30 3.22 -9.41
CA GLU A 71 11.93 4.36 -10.10
C GLU A 71 12.89 5.15 -9.19
N ARG A 72 12.51 5.37 -7.92
CA ARG A 72 13.38 6.06 -6.94
C ARG A 72 14.63 5.26 -6.60
N ARG A 73 14.53 3.93 -6.57
CA ARG A 73 15.69 3.05 -6.32
C ARG A 73 16.67 3.09 -7.48
N ASP A 74 16.15 3.12 -8.71
CA ASP A 74 16.97 3.21 -9.92
C ASP A 74 17.69 4.57 -9.98
N GLN A 75 16.99 5.65 -9.62
CA GLN A 75 17.58 7.00 -9.58
C GLN A 75 18.63 7.16 -8.47
N ALA A 76 18.45 6.54 -7.30
CA ALA A 76 19.47 6.53 -6.25
C ALA A 76 20.75 5.76 -6.66
N THR A 77 20.59 4.66 -7.40
CA THR A 77 21.71 3.89 -7.92
C THR A 77 22.44 4.64 -9.05
N ALA A 78 21.70 5.37 -9.90
CA ALA A 78 22.28 6.20 -10.95
C ALA A 78 23.09 7.39 -10.41
N MET A 79 22.79 7.89 -9.21
CA MET A 79 23.53 8.97 -8.55
C MET A 79 24.79 8.49 -7.80
N GLU A 80 24.89 7.22 -7.40
CA GLU A 80 26.13 6.66 -6.82
C GLU A 80 27.18 6.25 -7.87
N VAL A 81 26.79 6.13 -9.15
CA VAL A 81 27.69 5.78 -10.28
C VAL A 81 27.94 7.01 -11.17
N GLY A 82 27.96 8.20 -10.58
CA GLY A 82 28.12 9.47 -11.29
C GLY A 82 29.13 10.41 -10.64
N VAL A 83 30.42 10.08 -10.83
CA VAL A 83 31.67 10.89 -10.68
C VAL A 83 32.14 11.31 -9.30
#